data_AF-A0A5T1CJE3-F1
#
_entry.id   AF-A0A5T1CJE3-F1
#
_cell.length_a   1.000
_cell.length_b   1.000
_cell.length_c   1.000
_cell.angle_alpha   90.00
_cell.angle_beta   90.00
_cell.angle_gamma   90.00
#
_symmetry.space_group_name_H-M   'P 1'
#
loop_
_entity.id
_entity.type
_entity.pdbx_description
1 polymer ?
#
loop_
_entity_poly.entity_id
_entity_poly.type
_entity_poly.pdbx_seq_one_letter_code
_entity_poly.pdbx_strand_id
1 'polypeptide(L)'
;MKLSEFDFRVWDKDEKCFLDPYTKSRAVVKNLPNEKLLNLEIELFTGIKDKNGKKIFEGDILLYKKNKKKYIFKIFDGLSHFKEFLFLKYSFDKESQTIIQSPYSQVELSHKLDCDCNFHNKANEIYFEVIGNIHENEEILKNTELLK
;
A
#
# COMPACT_ATOMS: atom_id res chain seq x y z
N MET A 1 -3.91 -17.48 -8.06
CA MET A 1 -3.79 -16.23 -8.85
C MET A 1 -3.54 -16.60 -10.30
N LYS A 2 -4.29 -16.04 -11.25
CA LYS A 2 -3.95 -16.20 -12.68
C LYS A 2 -2.85 -15.19 -13.04
N LEU A 3 -2.00 -15.52 -14.01
CA LEU A 3 -0.93 -14.61 -14.44
C LEU A 3 -1.49 -13.27 -14.96
N SER A 4 -2.69 -13.29 -15.55
CA SER A 4 -3.41 -12.09 -16.00
C SER A 4 -3.82 -11.14 -14.87
N GLU A 5 -3.82 -11.61 -13.62
CA GLU A 5 -4.20 -10.84 -12.43
C GLU A 5 -2.96 -10.38 -11.65
N PHE A 6 -1.78 -10.90 -11.99
CA PHE A 6 -0.50 -10.53 -11.40
C PHE A 6 0.01 -9.23 -12.00
N ASP A 7 0.44 -8.30 -11.15
CA ASP A 7 1.05 -7.05 -11.55
C ASP A 7 2.05 -6.60 -10.47
N PHE A 8 3.03 -5.79 -10.85
CA PHE A 8 4.04 -5.28 -9.93
C PHE A 8 4.62 -3.98 -10.47
N ARG A 9 5.16 -3.17 -9.56
CA ARG A 9 5.97 -2.00 -9.91
C ARG A 9 7.32 -2.10 -9.23
N VAL A 10 8.30 -1.37 -9.76
CA VAL A 10 9.68 -1.39 -9.24
C VAL A 10 10.09 0.04 -8.92
N TRP A 11 10.43 0.28 -7.66
CA TRP A 11 10.99 1.55 -7.20
C TRP A 11 12.52 1.52 -7.33
N ASP A 12 13.09 2.53 -7.96
CA ASP A 12 14.54 2.76 -8.00
C ASP A 12 14.94 3.73 -6.88
N LYS A 13 15.71 3.25 -5.90
CA LYS A 13 16.11 4.05 -4.73
C LYS A 13 17.11 5.15 -5.08
N ASP A 14 17.92 4.96 -6.11
CA ASP A 14 18.92 5.95 -6.51
C ASP A 14 18.26 7.09 -7.27
N GLU A 15 17.43 6.74 -8.26
CA GLU A 15 16.74 7.70 -9.12
C GLU A 15 15.48 8.30 -8.47
N LYS A 16 15.01 7.68 -7.38
CA LYS A 16 13.78 8.02 -6.66
C LYS A 16 12.57 8.11 -7.58
N CYS A 17 12.38 7.07 -8.40
CA CYS A 17 11.23 6.97 -9.30
C CYS A 17 10.82 5.51 -9.51
N PHE A 18 9.55 5.30 -9.87
CA PHE A 18 9.12 4.01 -10.41
C PHE A 18 9.68 3.80 -11.82
N LEU A 19 10.19 2.60 -12.09
CA LEU A 19 10.66 2.23 -13.41
C LEU A 19 9.47 2.15 -14.39
N ASP A 20 9.56 2.88 -15.51
CA ASP A 20 8.56 2.80 -16.57
C ASP A 20 8.53 1.39 -17.19
N PRO A 21 7.37 0.72 -17.26
CA PRO A 21 7.22 -0.57 -17.92
C PRO A 21 7.73 -0.60 -19.37
N TYR A 22 7.69 0.51 -20.11
CA TYR A 22 8.04 0.53 -21.53
C TYR A 22 9.51 0.88 -21.81
N THR A 23 10.11 1.80 -21.05
CA THR A 23 11.52 2.18 -21.25
C THR A 23 12.49 1.49 -20.27
N LYS A 24 12.06 1.08 -19.07
CA LYS A 24 12.95 0.60 -18.01
C LYS A 24 12.68 -0.82 -17.49
N SER A 25 11.58 -1.50 -17.79
CA SER A 25 11.28 -2.79 -17.11
C SER A 25 11.83 -4.08 -17.77
N ARG A 26 11.86 -4.17 -19.12
CA ARG A 26 12.17 -5.45 -19.80
C ARG A 26 13.63 -5.61 -20.27
N ALA A 27 14.34 -4.52 -20.51
CA ALA A 27 15.73 -4.52 -20.97
C ALA A 27 16.75 -4.21 -19.85
N VAL A 28 16.33 -3.57 -18.76
CA VAL A 28 17.24 -3.06 -17.73
C VAL A 28 17.70 -4.19 -16.81
N VAL A 29 16.81 -5.00 -16.25
CA VAL A 29 17.18 -5.95 -15.16
C VAL A 29 18.18 -7.05 -15.60
N LYS A 30 18.14 -7.52 -16.85
CA LYS A 30 19.03 -8.63 -17.29
C LYS A 30 20.52 -8.25 -17.39
N ASN A 31 20.83 -6.96 -17.56
CA ASN A 31 22.19 -6.48 -17.78
C ASN A 31 22.63 -5.45 -16.72
N LEU A 32 21.83 -5.24 -15.67
CA LEU A 32 22.24 -4.38 -14.57
C LEU A 32 23.36 -5.05 -13.76
N PRO A 33 24.36 -4.28 -13.30
CA PRO A 33 25.29 -4.78 -12.29
C PRO A 33 24.52 -5.21 -11.04
N ASN A 34 25.01 -6.24 -10.35
CA ASN A 34 24.39 -6.74 -9.11
C ASN A 34 24.18 -5.63 -8.07
N GLU A 35 25.10 -4.66 -8.00
CA GLU A 35 24.98 -3.50 -7.11
C GLU A 35 23.74 -2.66 -7.40
N LYS A 36 23.39 -2.46 -8.68
CA LYS A 36 22.18 -1.71 -9.05
C LYS A 36 20.92 -2.49 -8.73
N LEU A 37 20.95 -3.83 -8.81
CA LEU A 37 19.81 -4.68 -8.44
C LEU A 37 19.46 -4.56 -6.95
N LEU A 38 20.44 -4.34 -6.08
CA LEU A 38 20.22 -4.16 -4.63
C LEU A 38 19.44 -2.87 -4.30
N ASN A 39 19.48 -1.88 -5.20
CA ASN A 39 18.79 -0.59 -5.04
C ASN A 39 17.39 -0.56 -5.66
N LEU A 40 16.94 -1.69 -6.24
CA LEU A 40 15.58 -1.83 -6.76
C LEU A 40 14.70 -2.52 -5.72
N GLU A 41 13.50 -1.98 -5.52
CA GLU A 41 12.48 -2.56 -4.64
C GLU A 41 11.25 -2.91 -5.46
N ILE A 42 10.81 -4.17 -5.36
CA ILE A 42 9.61 -4.65 -6.04
C ILE A 42 8.44 -4.46 -5.09
N GLU A 43 7.37 -3.86 -5.58
CA GLU A 43 6.10 -3.74 -4.87
C GLU A 43 5.01 -4.47 -5.67
N LEU A 44 4.37 -5.45 -5.04
CA LEU A 44 3.38 -6.30 -5.70
C LEU A 44 2.00 -5.68 -5.68
N PHE A 45 1.24 -5.89 -6.76
CA PHE A 45 -0.18 -5.59 -6.79
C PHE A 45 -0.92 -6.49 -5.82
N THR A 46 -1.78 -5.89 -5.00
CA THR A 46 -2.55 -6.60 -3.99
C THR A 46 -3.64 -7.51 -4.57
N GLY A 47 -4.03 -7.30 -5.83
CA GLY A 47 -5.23 -7.91 -6.41
C GLY A 47 -6.49 -7.05 -6.25
N ILE A 48 -6.40 -5.93 -5.51
CA ILE A 48 -7.55 -5.06 -5.19
C ILE A 48 -7.38 -3.67 -5.82
N LYS A 49 -8.48 -3.10 -6.27
CA LYS A 49 -8.55 -1.71 -6.72
C LYS A 49 -9.21 -0.83 -5.67
N ASP A 50 -8.79 0.43 -5.62
CA ASP A 50 -9.45 1.45 -4.83
C ASP A 50 -10.77 1.89 -5.47
N LYS A 51 -11.47 2.84 -4.84
CA LYS A 51 -12.77 3.32 -5.31
C LYS A 51 -12.78 4.00 -6.67
N ASN A 52 -11.62 4.42 -7.16
CA ASN A 52 -11.44 5.05 -8.45
C ASN A 52 -10.98 4.02 -9.51
N GLY A 53 -10.92 2.73 -9.16
CA GLY A 53 -10.44 1.66 -10.03
C GLY A 53 -8.91 1.60 -10.16
N LYS A 54 -8.16 2.38 -9.36
CA LYS A 54 -6.69 2.35 -9.34
C LYS A 54 -6.23 1.12 -8.58
N LYS A 55 -5.26 0.40 -9.15
CA LYS A 55 -4.64 -0.76 -8.50
C LYS A 55 -3.92 -0.33 -7.21
N ILE A 56 -4.11 -1.10 -6.13
CA ILE A 56 -3.42 -0.92 -4.86
C ILE A 56 -2.20 -1.84 -4.83
N PHE A 57 -1.02 -1.29 -4.62
CA PHE A 57 0.24 -2.03 -4.49
C PHE A 57 0.73 -2.02 -3.04
N GLU A 58 1.68 -2.89 -2.73
CA GLU A 58 2.54 -2.72 -1.56
C GLU A 58 3.12 -1.30 -1.53
N GLY A 59 3.30 -0.75 -0.32
CA GLY A 59 3.81 0.60 -0.13
C GLY A 59 2.82 1.73 -0.45
N ASP A 60 1.62 1.44 -0.97
CA ASP A 60 0.58 2.46 -1.11
C ASP A 60 0.05 2.94 0.26
N ILE A 61 -0.27 4.22 0.30
CA ILE A 61 -0.92 4.91 1.40
C ILE A 61 -2.40 5.08 1.04
N LEU A 62 -3.26 4.50 1.86
CA LEU A 62 -4.69 4.49 1.66
C LEU A 62 -5.39 5.43 2.63
N LEU A 63 -6.33 6.19 2.08
CA LEU A 63 -7.35 6.90 2.84
C LEU A 63 -8.61 6.04 2.89
N TYR A 64 -9.01 5.64 4.09
CA TYR A 64 -10.34 5.11 4.34
C TYR A 64 -11.29 6.23 4.75
N LYS A 65 -12.46 6.31 4.10
CA LYS A 65 -13.51 7.26 4.47
C LYS A 65 -14.89 6.60 4.41
N LYS A 66 -15.53 6.46 5.58
CA LYS A 66 -16.93 6.00 5.71
C LYS A 66 -17.63 6.84 6.79
N ASN A 67 -18.77 7.42 6.45
CA ASN A 67 -19.50 8.35 7.33
C ASN A 67 -18.58 9.50 7.81
N LYS A 68 -18.49 9.72 9.13
CA LYS A 68 -17.60 10.70 9.76
C LYS A 68 -16.22 10.12 10.16
N LYS A 69 -15.94 8.85 9.84
CA LYS A 69 -14.67 8.19 10.17
C LYS A 69 -13.68 8.35 9.01
N LYS A 70 -12.44 8.71 9.35
CA LYS A 70 -11.31 8.86 8.44
C LYS A 70 -10.11 8.14 9.03
N TYR A 71 -9.46 7.28 8.26
CA TYR A 71 -8.25 6.57 8.70
C TYR A 71 -7.21 6.54 7.59
N ILE A 72 -5.93 6.56 7.98
CA ILE A 72 -4.80 6.39 7.07
C ILE A 72 -4.18 5.02 7.31
N PHE A 73 -3.97 4.29 6.23
CA PHE A 73 -3.31 2.98 6.25
C PHE A 73 -2.12 2.97 5.31
N LYS A 74 -1.09 2.21 5.67
CA LYS A 74 -0.05 1.76 4.76
C LYS A 74 -0.26 0.27 4.48
N ILE A 75 -0.09 -0.15 3.23
CA ILE A 75 -0.06 -1.56 2.84
C ILE A 75 1.37 -2.09 2.85
N PHE A 76 1.54 -3.31 3.36
CA PHE A 76 2.80 -4.04 3.29
C PHE A 76 2.55 -5.55 3.23
N ASP A 77 3.53 -6.29 2.71
CA ASP A 77 3.47 -7.75 2.66
C ASP A 77 3.48 -8.34 4.08
N GLY A 78 2.56 -9.27 4.34
CA GLY A 78 2.53 -9.98 5.61
C GLY A 78 3.51 -11.14 5.60
N LEU A 79 4.23 -11.35 6.71
CA LEU A 79 5.19 -12.46 6.88
C LEU A 79 4.55 -13.87 6.90
N SER A 80 3.31 -14.04 6.44
CA SER A 80 2.59 -15.29 6.52
C SER A 80 2.86 -16.18 5.30
N HIS A 81 2.83 -17.50 5.52
CA HIS A 81 2.89 -18.51 4.45
C HIS A 81 1.73 -18.40 3.44
N PHE A 82 0.69 -17.64 3.78
CA PHE A 82 -0.50 -17.38 2.97
C PHE A 82 -0.50 -15.92 2.56
N LYS A 83 0.38 -15.52 1.63
CA LYS A 83 0.49 -14.18 0.99
C LYS A 83 -0.67 -13.21 1.30
N GLU A 84 -0.64 -12.61 2.49
CA GLU A 84 -1.71 -11.79 3.06
C GLU A 84 -1.13 -10.42 3.34
N PHE A 85 -1.63 -9.40 2.63
CA PHE A 85 -1.25 -8.03 2.92
C PHE A 85 -1.75 -7.60 4.30
N LEU A 86 -0.90 -6.88 5.02
CA LEU A 86 -1.24 -6.24 6.28
C LEU A 86 -1.50 -4.76 6.06
N PHE A 87 -2.41 -4.23 6.87
CA PHE A 87 -2.75 -2.82 6.91
C PHE A 87 -2.18 -2.21 8.19
N LEU A 88 -1.24 -1.28 8.05
CA LEU A 88 -0.73 -0.52 9.20
C LEU A 88 -1.53 0.76 9.33
N LYS A 89 -2.40 0.83 10.33
CA LYS A 89 -3.14 2.06 10.63
C LYS A 89 -2.22 3.05 11.32
N TYR A 90 -2.19 4.28 10.82
CA TYR A 90 -1.54 5.40 11.49
C TYR A 90 -2.59 6.21 12.24
N SER A 91 -2.28 6.63 13.46
CA SER A 91 -3.17 7.47 14.28
C SER A 91 -2.34 8.37 15.18
N PHE A 92 -2.79 9.60 15.41
CA PHE A 92 -2.14 10.50 16.35
C PHE A 92 -2.76 10.36 17.74
N ASP A 93 -1.96 9.97 18.72
CA ASP A 93 -2.36 9.96 20.11
C ASP A 93 -2.10 11.33 20.76
N LYS A 94 -3.18 11.95 21.23
CA LYS A 94 -3.13 13.29 21.83
C LYS A 94 -2.50 13.28 23.22
N GLU A 95 -2.59 12.17 23.94
CA GLU A 95 -2.08 12.08 25.31
C GLU A 95 -0.55 11.98 25.31
N SER A 96 -0.01 11.02 24.56
CA SER A 96 1.45 10.87 24.41
C SER A 96 2.08 11.85 23.43
N GLN A 97 1.28 12.57 22.62
CA GLN A 97 1.74 13.38 21.48
C GLN A 97 2.58 12.60 20.47
N THR A 98 2.26 11.32 20.26
CA THR A 98 2.98 10.43 19.33
C THR A 98 2.09 9.86 18.25
N ILE A 99 2.71 9.36 17.19
CA ILE A 99 2.02 8.60 16.13
C ILE A 99 2.07 7.12 16.51
N ILE A 100 0.91 6.50 16.60
CA ILE A 100 0.74 5.08 16.86
C ILE A 100 0.50 4.35 15.54
N GLN A 101 1.18 3.21 15.41
CA GLN A 101 1.00 2.26 14.31
C GLN A 101 0.28 1.02 14.84
N SER A 102 -0.86 0.68 14.27
CA SER A 102 -1.64 -0.50 14.65
C SER A 102 -1.81 -1.42 13.45
N PRO A 103 -1.18 -2.61 13.45
CA PRO A 103 -1.30 -3.56 12.35
C PRO A 103 -2.68 -4.23 12.39
N TYR A 104 -3.23 -4.50 11.21
CA TYR A 104 -4.45 -5.28 11.02
C TYR A 104 -4.24 -6.25 9.87
N SER A 105 -4.58 -7.52 10.09
CA SER A 105 -4.90 -8.42 9.00
C SER A 105 -6.14 -7.95 8.25
N GLN A 106 -6.36 -8.50 7.07
CA GLN A 106 -7.51 -8.19 6.22
C GLN A 106 -8.83 -8.50 6.94
N VAL A 107 -8.86 -9.64 7.65
CA VAL A 107 -10.02 -10.11 8.42
C VAL A 107 -10.28 -9.24 9.65
N GLU A 108 -9.23 -8.87 10.41
CA GLU A 108 -9.39 -7.96 11.54
C GLU A 108 -9.89 -6.59 11.08
N LEU A 109 -9.37 -6.11 9.95
CA LEU A 109 -9.77 -4.81 9.41
C LEU A 109 -11.23 -4.83 8.94
N SER A 110 -11.67 -5.90 8.28
CA SER A 110 -13.06 -6.07 7.85
C SER A 110 -14.04 -6.00 9.02
N HIS A 111 -13.73 -6.74 10.09
CA HIS A 111 -14.51 -6.71 11.32
C HIS A 111 -14.49 -5.32 11.98
N LYS A 112 -13.33 -4.67 12.03
CA LYS A 112 -13.16 -3.37 12.72
C LYS A 112 -13.89 -2.23 12.02
N LEU A 113 -13.88 -2.24 10.69
CA LEU A 113 -14.44 -1.16 9.87
C LEU A 113 -15.92 -1.36 9.54
N ASP A 114 -16.49 -2.52 9.91
CA ASP A 114 -17.82 -2.93 9.47
C ASP A 114 -17.93 -2.77 7.94
N CYS A 115 -16.88 -3.24 7.28
CA CYS A 115 -16.60 -3.14 5.85
C CYS A 115 -16.26 -4.54 5.40
N ASP A 116 -16.81 -5.00 4.28
CA ASP A 116 -16.39 -6.29 3.72
C ASP A 116 -15.01 -6.10 3.08
N CYS A 117 -14.00 -5.97 3.95
CA CYS A 117 -12.62 -5.79 3.54
C CYS A 117 -11.98 -7.14 3.14
N ASN A 118 -12.77 -8.22 3.09
CA ASN A 118 -12.38 -9.53 2.59
C ASN A 118 -12.15 -9.46 1.07
N PHE A 119 -11.05 -10.06 0.61
CA PHE A 119 -10.53 -10.03 -0.76
C PHE A 119 -11.45 -10.63 -1.85
N HIS A 120 -12.67 -11.06 -1.49
CA HIS A 120 -13.63 -11.70 -2.39
C HIS A 120 -14.90 -10.89 -2.65
N ASN A 121 -15.09 -9.74 -2.02
CA ASN A 121 -16.25 -8.87 -2.27
C ASN A 121 -15.87 -7.41 -2.49
N LYS A 122 -16.55 -6.77 -3.43
CA LYS A 122 -16.31 -5.42 -3.97
C LYS A 122 -16.40 -4.25 -2.96
N ALA A 123 -16.50 -4.48 -1.64
CA ALA A 123 -16.71 -3.39 -0.70
C ALA A 123 -15.44 -2.55 -0.44
N ASN A 124 -14.24 -3.10 -0.68
CA ASN A 124 -12.99 -2.33 -0.67
C ASN A 124 -12.96 -1.23 -1.76
N GLU A 125 -13.73 -1.41 -2.84
CA GLU A 125 -13.85 -0.46 -3.96
C GLU A 125 -14.76 0.74 -3.64
N ILE A 126 -15.22 0.92 -2.40
CA ILE A 126 -16.12 2.04 -2.07
C ILE A 126 -15.46 3.04 -1.12
N TYR A 127 -14.65 2.57 -0.17
CA TYR A 127 -14.18 3.39 0.94
C TYR A 127 -12.69 3.68 0.95
N PHE A 128 -11.89 2.90 0.22
CA PHE A 128 -10.45 3.12 0.09
C PHE A 128 -10.11 3.96 -1.14
N GLU A 129 -9.14 4.86 -0.96
CA GLU A 129 -8.56 5.67 -2.01
C GLU A 129 -7.04 5.68 -1.83
N VAL A 130 -6.30 5.40 -2.90
CA VAL A 130 -4.85 5.58 -2.88
C VAL A 130 -4.54 7.07 -2.94
N ILE A 131 -3.96 7.62 -1.87
CA ILE A 131 -3.62 9.05 -1.77
C ILE A 131 -2.12 9.32 -1.91
N GLY A 132 -1.31 8.28 -2.05
CA GLY A 132 0.13 8.38 -2.21
C GLY A 132 0.80 7.02 -2.00
N ASN A 133 2.13 7.02 -1.96
CA ASN A 133 2.94 5.86 -1.59
C ASN A 133 4.06 6.27 -0.64
N ILE A 134 4.70 5.30 0.01
CA ILE A 134 5.76 5.56 0.99
C ILE A 134 7.02 6.21 0.42
N HIS A 135 7.23 6.15 -0.90
CA HIS A 135 8.42 6.68 -1.52
C HIS A 135 8.28 8.16 -1.89
N GLU A 136 7.09 8.55 -2.37
CA GLU A 136 6.81 9.90 -2.86
C GLU A 136 6.00 10.75 -1.87
N ASN A 137 5.33 10.12 -0.90
CA ASN A 137 4.38 10.79 0.01
C ASN A 137 4.51 10.36 1.48
N GLU A 138 5.72 10.06 1.93
CA GLU A 138 5.99 9.62 3.31
C GLU A 138 5.51 10.64 4.36
N GLU A 139 5.48 11.93 4.03
CA GLU A 139 5.04 13.01 4.89
C GLU A 139 3.57 12.89 5.32
N ILE A 140 2.73 12.22 4.53
CA ILE A 140 1.32 11.95 4.89
C ILE A 140 1.26 11.14 6.19
N LEU A 141 2.16 10.18 6.37
CA LEU A 141 2.23 9.30 7.54
C LEU A 141 2.78 10.00 8.79
N LYS A 142 3.32 11.22 8.63
CA LYS A 142 3.88 12.06 9.71
C LYS A 142 2.97 13.25 10.02
N ASN A 143 1.92 13.49 9.24
CA ASN A 143 1.03 14.63 9.39
C ASN A 143 -0.01 14.39 10.51
N THR A 144 0.21 15.02 11.66
CA THR A 144 -0.65 14.85 12.85
C THR A 144 -2.07 15.37 12.64
N GLU A 145 -2.29 16.38 11.79
CA GLU A 145 -3.64 16.89 11.50
C GLU A 145 -4.47 15.91 10.66
N LEU A 146 -3.83 15.22 9.72
CA LEU A 146 -4.48 14.17 8.92
C LEU A 146 -4.78 12.90 9.73
N LEU A 147 -4.02 12.66 10.81
CA LEU A 147 -4.07 11.46 11.64
C LEU A 147 -4.90 11.61 12.94
N LYS A 148 -5.45 12.80 13.21
CA LYS A 148 -6.41 13.07 14.30
C LYS A 148 -7.79 12.49 14.00
#